data_AF-A0A5N9AEH3-F1
#
_entry.id   AF-A0A5N9AEH3-F1
#
_cell.length_a   1.000
_cell.length_b   1.000
_cell.length_c   1.000
_cell.angle_alpha   90.00
_cell.angle_beta   90.00
_cell.angle_gamma   90.00
#
_symmetry.space_group_name_H-M   'P 1'
#
loop_
_entity.id
_entity.type
_entity.pdbx_description
1 polymer ?
#
loop_
_entity_poly.entity_id
_entity_poly.type
_entity_poly.pdbx_seq_one_letter_code
_entity_poly.pdbx_strand_id
1 'polypeptide(L)'
;MNAADRLKHFLDGIDAYIAAKNVVPTAFKPDFIIPETLSIEDMENLKQDECFNYAYQLYQFADHVSREKAHCENVVRWCGNALQSIICEELNGGVWDQYAKHETKVATILRNDDLAAKINEWKLTAEGRLENIKSREYNVRRKADILIEKGKRK
;
A
#
# COMPACT_ATOMS: atom_id res chain seq x y z
N MET A 1 11.07 22.44 22.49
CA MET A 1 9.90 21.95 21.74
C MET A 1 8.85 21.55 22.74
N ASN A 2 7.67 22.16 22.67
CA ASN A 2 6.52 21.74 23.47
C ASN A 2 5.85 20.49 22.82
N ALA A 3 4.84 19.93 23.48
CA ALA A 3 4.12 18.75 22.96
C ALA A 3 3.45 18.97 21.59
N ALA A 4 2.94 20.18 21.33
CA ALA A 4 2.34 20.55 20.04
C ALA A 4 3.40 20.69 18.93
N ASP A 5 4.61 21.18 19.23
CA ASP A 5 5.71 21.23 18.26
C ASP A 5 6.18 19.81 17.87
N ARG A 6 6.19 18.89 18.84
CA ARG A 6 6.51 17.48 18.60
C ARG A 6 5.45 16.79 17.76
N LEU A 7 4.17 17.03 18.05
CA LEU A 7 3.06 16.52 17.26
C LEU A 7 3.12 17.05 15.82
N LYS A 8 3.36 18.35 15.65
CA LYS A 8 3.49 18.97 14.34
C LYS A 8 4.68 18.41 13.55
N HIS A 9 5.86 18.31 14.17
CA HIS A 9 7.03 17.71 13.52
C HIS A 9 6.80 16.22 13.18
N PHE A 10 6.02 15.51 13.99
CA PHE A 10 5.64 14.13 13.72
C PHE A 10 4.68 14.02 12.53
N LEU A 11 3.65 14.86 12.48
CA LEU A 11 2.72 14.96 11.35
C LEU A 11 3.45 15.39 10.06
N ASP A 12 4.32 16.38 10.13
CA ASP A 12 5.16 16.83 9.01
C ASP A 12 6.15 15.74 8.57
N GLY A 13 6.66 14.94 9.50
CA GLY A 13 7.49 13.77 9.22
C GLY A 13 6.72 12.66 8.49
N ILE A 14 5.44 12.49 8.82
CA ILE A 14 4.53 11.59 8.13
C ILE A 14 4.18 12.13 6.75
N ASP A 15 3.94 13.43 6.59
CA ASP A 15 3.70 14.06 5.28
C ASP A 15 4.95 13.98 4.38
N ALA A 16 6.15 14.15 4.94
CA ALA A 16 7.41 13.96 4.22
C ALA A 16 7.65 12.49 3.84
N TYR A 17 7.18 11.56 4.66
CA TYR A 17 7.19 10.12 4.41
C TYR A 17 6.19 9.74 3.30
N ILE A 18 4.99 10.31 3.30
CA ILE A 18 3.98 10.21 2.23
C ILE A 18 4.52 10.79 0.92
N ALA A 19 5.31 11.86 0.97
CA ALA A 19 5.91 12.50 -0.20
C ALA A 19 7.13 11.76 -0.79
N ALA A 20 7.48 10.57 -0.27
CA ALA A 20 8.57 9.72 -0.76
C ALA A 20 9.94 10.44 -0.89
N LYS A 21 10.21 11.48 -0.09
CA LYS A 21 11.39 12.35 -0.27
C LYS A 21 12.75 11.67 -0.08
N ASN A 22 12.80 10.43 0.43
CA ASN A 22 14.05 9.69 0.70
C ASN A 22 14.17 8.32 0.03
N VAL A 23 13.22 7.93 -0.82
CA VAL A 23 13.34 6.71 -1.63
C VAL A 23 13.16 7.14 -3.07
N VAL A 24 14.25 7.56 -3.71
CA VAL A 24 14.22 7.85 -5.14
C VAL A 24 13.81 6.55 -5.83
N PRO A 25 12.61 6.45 -6.43
CA PRO A 25 12.27 5.29 -7.22
C PRO A 25 13.28 5.25 -8.36
N THR A 26 13.75 4.07 -8.76
CA THR A 26 14.33 3.93 -10.11
C THR A 26 13.31 4.57 -11.05
N ALA A 27 13.69 5.66 -11.72
CA ALA A 27 12.76 6.51 -12.45
C ALA A 27 11.83 5.63 -13.29
N PHE A 28 10.54 5.65 -12.94
CA PHE A 28 9.53 4.88 -13.64
C PHE A 28 9.58 5.27 -15.12
N LYS A 29 9.98 4.34 -15.98
CA LYS A 29 9.99 4.60 -17.42
C LYS A 29 8.60 4.31 -17.97
N PRO A 30 7.97 5.26 -18.69
CA PRO A 30 6.65 5.06 -19.31
C PRO A 30 6.58 3.83 -20.23
N ASP A 31 7.73 3.45 -20.81
CA ASP A 31 7.89 2.28 -21.67
C ASP A 31 7.39 0.98 -21.03
N PHE A 32 7.38 0.89 -19.68
CA PHE A 32 6.91 -0.28 -18.96
C PHE A 32 5.37 -0.46 -18.96
N ILE A 33 4.61 0.55 -19.39
CA ILE A 33 3.14 0.52 -19.48
C ILE A 33 2.67 0.08 -20.86
N ILE A 34 3.50 0.22 -21.89
CA ILE A 34 3.13 -0.07 -23.29
C ILE A 34 2.50 -1.46 -23.45
N PRO A 35 3.06 -2.54 -22.85
CA PRO A 35 2.46 -3.87 -22.95
C PRO A 35 1.10 -3.99 -22.28
N GLU A 36 0.82 -3.14 -21.30
CA GLU A 36 -0.42 -3.19 -20.53
C GLU A 36 -1.62 -2.66 -21.32
N THR A 37 -1.35 -1.78 -22.29
CA THR A 37 -2.34 -1.09 -23.13
C THR A 37 -2.45 -1.68 -24.53
N LEU A 38 -1.78 -2.80 -24.82
CA LEU A 38 -1.84 -3.44 -26.13
C LEU A 38 -3.28 -3.81 -26.48
N SER A 39 -3.70 -3.47 -27.70
CA SER A 39 -4.96 -3.97 -28.24
C SER A 39 -4.86 -5.47 -28.56
N ILE A 40 -6.00 -6.11 -28.75
CA ILE A 40 -6.04 -7.52 -29.16
C ILE A 40 -5.32 -7.71 -30.51
N GLU A 41 -5.53 -6.79 -31.45
CA GLU A 41 -4.91 -6.80 -32.77
C GLU A 41 -3.38 -6.67 -32.68
N ASP A 42 -2.89 -5.76 -31.83
CA ASP A 42 -1.45 -5.62 -31.58
C ASP A 42 -0.88 -6.91 -30.98
N MET A 43 -1.58 -7.51 -30.01
CA MET A 43 -1.15 -8.75 -29.37
C MET A 43 -1.06 -9.91 -30.36
N GLU A 44 -1.98 -10.05 -31.31
CA GLU A 44 -1.96 -11.14 -32.29
C GLU A 44 -0.75 -11.05 -33.23
N ASN A 45 -0.37 -9.82 -33.58
CA ASN A 45 0.71 -9.51 -34.51
C ASN A 45 2.12 -9.56 -33.89
N LEU A 46 2.24 -9.62 -32.56
CA LEU A 46 3.54 -9.70 -31.88
C LEU A 46 4.40 -10.87 -32.38
N LYS A 47 5.66 -10.61 -32.66
CA LYS A 47 6.69 -11.63 -32.88
C LYS A 47 7.06 -12.30 -31.56
N GLN A 48 7.70 -13.47 -31.65
CA GLN A 48 8.16 -14.21 -30.48
C GLN A 48 9.06 -13.36 -29.57
N ASP A 49 10.04 -12.66 -30.13
CA ASP A 49 10.95 -11.80 -29.38
C ASP A 49 10.22 -10.64 -28.68
N GLU A 50 9.24 -10.03 -29.35
CA GLU A 50 8.42 -8.95 -28.80
C GLU A 50 7.57 -9.43 -27.62
N CYS A 51 7.00 -10.64 -27.69
CA CYS A 51 6.31 -11.26 -26.56
C CYS A 51 7.22 -11.38 -25.33
N PHE A 52 8.47 -11.82 -25.50
CA PHE A 52 9.42 -11.97 -24.39
C PHE A 52 9.89 -10.61 -23.85
N ASN A 53 10.18 -9.65 -24.73
CA ASN A 53 10.59 -8.30 -24.34
C ASN A 53 9.47 -7.59 -23.54
N TYR A 54 8.23 -7.69 -23.99
CA TYR A 54 7.07 -7.12 -23.30
C TYR A 54 6.73 -7.84 -22.00
N ALA A 55 6.89 -9.17 -21.93
CA ALA A 55 6.78 -9.90 -20.68
C ALA A 55 7.83 -9.42 -19.66
N TYR A 56 9.07 -9.22 -20.09
CA TYR A 56 10.15 -8.70 -19.23
C TYR A 56 9.84 -7.29 -18.71
N GLN A 57 9.31 -6.40 -19.56
CA GLN A 57 8.86 -5.07 -19.15
C GLN A 57 7.71 -5.12 -18.13
N LEU A 58 6.73 -6.01 -18.33
CA LEU A 58 5.64 -6.20 -17.37
C LEU A 58 6.11 -6.74 -16.02
N TYR A 59 7.09 -7.66 -15.99
CA TYR A 59 7.66 -8.11 -14.71
C TYR A 59 8.39 -6.98 -13.98
N GLN A 60 9.14 -6.14 -14.69
CA GLN A 60 9.75 -4.95 -14.09
C GLN A 60 8.69 -3.98 -13.54
N PHE A 61 7.59 -3.81 -14.26
CA PHE A 61 6.48 -3.01 -13.77
C PHE A 61 5.83 -3.63 -12.53
N ALA A 62 5.62 -4.95 -12.52
CA ALA A 62 5.09 -5.66 -11.36
C ALA A 62 5.99 -5.49 -10.13
N ASP A 63 7.32 -5.51 -10.30
CA ASP A 63 8.26 -5.28 -9.21
C ASP A 63 8.19 -3.83 -8.68
N HIS A 64 7.97 -2.85 -9.56
CA HIS A 64 7.70 -1.47 -9.15
C HIS A 64 6.40 -1.38 -8.32
N VAL A 65 5.31 -2.00 -8.78
CA VAL A 65 4.04 -2.08 -8.03
C VAL A 65 4.22 -2.81 -6.70
N SER A 66 5.07 -3.84 -6.65
CA SER A 66 5.39 -4.58 -5.43
C SER A 66 6.08 -3.72 -4.36
N ARG A 67 6.91 -2.73 -4.76
CA ARG A 67 7.50 -1.77 -3.82
C ARG A 67 6.43 -0.87 -3.20
N GLU A 68 5.51 -0.35 -4.00
CA GLU A 68 4.38 0.46 -3.53
C GLU A 68 3.46 -0.34 -2.60
N LYS A 69 3.27 -1.64 -2.88
CA LYS A 69 2.57 -2.57 -2.00
C LYS A 69 3.25 -2.69 -0.66
N ALA A 70 4.55 -3.00 -0.65
CA ALA A 70 5.34 -3.14 0.58
C ALA A 70 5.31 -1.85 1.41
N HIS A 71 5.32 -0.69 0.75
CA HIS A 71 5.14 0.59 1.42
C HIS A 71 3.78 0.70 2.12
N CYS A 72 2.68 0.38 1.42
CA CYS A 72 1.35 0.41 2.03
C CYS A 72 1.20 -0.62 3.17
N GLU A 73 1.80 -1.81 3.06
CA GLU A 73 1.82 -2.81 4.13
C GLU A 73 2.51 -2.29 5.40
N ASN A 74 3.61 -1.56 5.24
CA ASN A 74 4.32 -0.96 6.37
C ASN A 74 3.48 0.12 7.06
N VAL A 75 2.76 0.94 6.29
CA VAL A 75 1.84 1.96 6.84
C VAL A 75 0.71 1.31 7.64
N VAL A 76 0.05 0.28 7.09
CA VAL A 76 -1.02 -0.44 7.79
C VAL A 76 -0.50 -1.06 9.09
N ARG A 77 0.68 -1.68 9.05
CA ARG A 77 1.32 -2.26 10.23
C ARG A 77 1.63 -1.21 11.28
N TRP A 78 2.18 -0.07 10.87
CA TRP A 78 2.49 1.04 11.78
C TRP A 78 1.22 1.58 12.43
N CYS A 79 0.16 1.85 11.65
CA CYS A 79 -1.12 2.32 12.20
C CYS A 79 -1.70 1.31 13.20
N GLY A 80 -1.63 0.01 12.88
CA GLY A 80 -2.04 -1.06 13.79
C GLY A 80 -1.28 -1.03 15.12
N ASN A 81 0.04 -0.91 15.06
CA ASN A 81 0.88 -0.84 16.26
C ASN A 81 0.60 0.42 17.09
N ALA A 82 0.49 1.59 16.43
CA ALA A 82 0.22 2.86 17.09
C ALA A 82 -1.15 2.86 17.80
N LEU A 83 -2.20 2.36 17.13
CA LEU A 83 -3.51 2.20 17.74
C LEU A 83 -3.47 1.28 18.95
N GLN A 84 -2.77 0.14 18.86
CA GLN A 84 -2.63 -0.77 19.99
C GLN A 84 -1.92 -0.12 21.18
N SER A 85 -0.89 0.69 20.95
CA SER A 85 -0.23 1.44 22.02
C SER A 85 -1.18 2.40 22.72
N ILE A 86 -1.95 3.20 21.97
CA ILE A 86 -2.92 4.15 22.53
C ILE A 86 -4.03 3.40 23.29
N ILE A 87 -4.57 2.34 22.70
CA ILE A 87 -5.61 1.51 23.31
C ILE A 87 -5.12 0.91 24.63
N CYS A 88 -3.91 0.37 24.67
CA CYS A 88 -3.34 -0.19 25.89
C CYS A 88 -3.15 0.86 26.98
N GLU A 89 -2.72 2.07 26.65
CA GLU A 89 -2.56 3.17 27.60
C GLU A 89 -3.92 3.59 28.19
N GLU A 90 -4.92 3.80 27.34
CA GLU A 90 -6.28 4.18 27.73
C GLU A 90 -6.99 3.06 28.51
N LEU A 91 -6.78 1.79 28.14
CA LEU A 91 -7.32 0.65 28.88
C LEU A 91 -6.75 0.53 30.29
N ASN A 92 -5.47 0.86 30.47
CA ASN A 92 -4.79 0.79 31.77
C ASN A 92 -5.04 2.03 32.64
N GLY A 93 -5.19 3.21 32.02
CA GLY A 93 -5.40 4.49 32.72
C GLY A 93 -6.86 4.85 32.97
N GLY A 94 -7.80 4.28 32.20
CA GLY A 94 -9.22 4.59 32.27
C GLY A 94 -10.01 3.78 33.32
N VAL A 95 -11.13 4.34 33.76
CA VAL A 95 -12.11 3.63 34.59
C VAL A 95 -13.11 2.93 33.66
N TRP A 96 -12.95 1.62 33.51
CA TRP A 96 -13.78 0.81 32.62
C TRP A 96 -14.72 -0.10 33.42
N ASP A 97 -15.94 -0.28 32.90
CA ASP A 97 -16.83 -1.32 33.42
C ASP A 97 -16.17 -2.71 33.28
N GLN A 98 -16.17 -3.47 34.37
CA GLN A 98 -15.61 -4.82 34.44
C GLN A 98 -16.31 -5.79 33.47
N TYR A 99 -17.58 -5.54 33.16
CA TYR A 99 -18.39 -6.39 32.27
C TYR A 99 -18.43 -5.91 30.83
N ALA A 100 -17.92 -4.71 30.52
CA ALA A 100 -17.88 -4.21 29.16
C ALA A 100 -16.92 -5.04 28.30
N LYS A 101 -17.37 -5.42 27.10
CA LYS A 101 -16.55 -6.17 26.14
C LYS A 101 -15.37 -5.33 25.66
N HIS A 102 -14.25 -5.99 25.39
CA HIS A 102 -13.03 -5.34 24.88
C HIS A 102 -13.30 -4.48 23.64
N GLU A 103 -14.08 -5.00 22.68
CA GLU A 103 -14.45 -4.26 21.46
C GLU A 103 -15.21 -2.96 21.76
N THR A 104 -16.09 -2.96 22.77
CA THR A 104 -16.84 -1.77 23.18
C THR A 104 -15.92 -0.72 23.81
N LYS A 105 -14.93 -1.17 24.58
CA LYS A 105 -13.90 -0.28 25.16
C LYS A 105 -13.05 0.36 24.07
N VAL A 106 -12.55 -0.45 23.12
CA VAL A 106 -11.79 0.02 21.96
C VAL A 106 -12.60 1.02 21.13
N ALA A 107 -13.87 0.73 20.83
CA ALA A 107 -14.72 1.65 20.08
C ALA A 107 -14.94 2.98 20.82
N THR A 108 -15.01 2.94 22.16
CA THR A 108 -15.13 4.15 22.98
C THR A 108 -13.84 4.99 22.94
N ILE A 109 -12.68 4.33 23.02
CA ILE A 109 -11.35 4.99 22.91
C ILE A 109 -11.22 5.65 21.53
N LEU A 110 -11.48 4.91 20.46
CA LEU A 110 -11.41 5.43 19.08
C LEU A 110 -12.37 6.59 18.83
N ARG A 111 -13.45 6.71 19.60
CA ARG A 111 -14.41 7.83 19.48
C ARG A 111 -13.99 9.05 20.27
N ASN A 112 -13.29 8.85 21.39
CA ASN A 112 -12.99 9.92 22.34
C ASN A 112 -11.56 10.47 22.18
N ASP A 113 -10.65 9.72 21.55
CA ASP A 113 -9.28 10.14 21.24
C ASP A 113 -9.18 10.53 19.75
N ASP A 114 -9.01 11.82 19.50
CA ASP A 114 -8.92 12.39 18.15
C ASP A 114 -7.72 11.85 17.35
N LEU A 115 -6.60 11.55 18.02
CA LEU A 115 -5.41 10.99 17.40
C LEU A 115 -5.64 9.53 17.00
N ALA A 116 -6.25 8.73 17.88
CA ALA A 116 -6.62 7.35 17.60
C ALA A 116 -7.65 7.26 16.48
N ALA A 117 -8.67 8.14 16.49
CA ALA A 117 -9.63 8.25 15.40
C ALA A 117 -8.94 8.51 14.06
N LYS A 118 -7.98 9.45 14.05
CA LYS A 118 -7.26 9.82 12.83
C LYS A 118 -6.35 8.71 12.31
N ILE A 119 -5.61 8.04 13.19
CA ILE A 119 -4.76 6.90 12.81
C ILE A 119 -5.63 5.76 12.26
N ASN A 120 -6.83 5.54 12.82
CA ASN A 120 -7.74 4.51 12.32
C ASN A 120 -8.30 4.84 10.93
N GLU A 121 -8.67 6.10 10.66
CA GLU A 121 -9.07 6.56 9.32
C GLU A 121 -7.96 6.32 8.29
N TRP A 122 -6.71 6.62 8.66
CA TRP A 122 -5.54 6.39 7.83
C TRP A 122 -5.28 4.90 7.58
N LYS A 123 -5.43 4.07 8.62
CA LYS A 123 -5.33 2.62 8.49
C LYS A 123 -6.32 2.09 7.45
N LEU A 124 -7.60 2.47 7.56
CA LEU A 124 -8.64 2.02 6.63
C LEU A 124 -8.36 2.46 5.19
N THR A 125 -7.89 3.70 5.01
CA THR A 125 -7.50 4.22 3.70
C THR A 125 -6.32 3.45 3.10
N ALA A 126 -5.29 3.17 3.92
CA ALA A 126 -4.11 2.42 3.52
C ALA A 126 -4.45 0.95 3.20
N GLU A 127 -5.36 0.32 3.96
CA GLU A 127 -5.86 -1.03 3.70
C GLU A 127 -6.62 -1.10 2.36
N GLY A 128 -7.50 -0.14 2.09
CA GLY A 128 -8.21 -0.05 0.81
C GLY A 128 -7.25 0.14 -0.39
N ARG A 129 -6.22 0.97 -0.23
CA ARG A 129 -5.18 1.14 -1.27
C ARG A 129 -4.35 -0.13 -1.44
N LEU A 130 -3.98 -0.78 -0.35
CA LEU A 130 -3.20 -2.01 -0.37
C LEU A 130 -3.91 -3.12 -1.13
N GLU A 131 -5.20 -3.31 -0.92
CA GLU A 131 -5.98 -4.35 -1.60
C GLU A 131 -6.03 -4.12 -3.13
N ASN A 132 -6.22 -2.87 -3.54
CA ASN A 132 -6.16 -2.49 -4.95
C ASN A 132 -4.78 -2.78 -5.57
N ILE A 133 -3.70 -2.45 -4.86
CA ILE A 133 -2.33 -2.68 -5.34
C ILE A 133 -2.02 -4.18 -5.42
N LYS A 134 -2.48 -4.99 -4.45
CA LYS A 134 -2.33 -6.46 -4.49
C LYS A 134 -2.97 -7.07 -5.73
N SER A 135 -4.21 -6.68 -6.02
CA SER A 135 -4.92 -7.12 -7.22
C SER A 135 -4.19 -6.67 -8.49
N ARG A 136 -3.69 -5.44 -8.52
CA ARG A 136 -2.93 -4.91 -9.66
C ARG A 136 -1.62 -5.65 -9.90
N GLU A 137 -0.81 -5.88 -8.87
CA GLU A 137 0.45 -6.63 -8.96
C GLU A 137 0.20 -8.01 -9.58
N TYR A 138 -0.81 -8.73 -9.07
CA TYR A 138 -1.19 -10.05 -9.57
C TYR A 138 -1.56 -10.01 -11.06
N ASN A 139 -2.41 -9.07 -11.46
CA ASN A 139 -2.87 -8.94 -12.84
C ASN A 139 -1.72 -8.62 -13.81
N VAL A 140 -0.78 -7.76 -13.42
CA VAL A 140 0.39 -7.42 -14.24
C VAL A 140 1.30 -8.63 -14.42
N ARG A 141 1.62 -9.37 -13.33
CA ARG A 141 2.40 -10.61 -13.43
C ARG A 141 1.70 -11.63 -14.33
N ARG A 142 0.38 -11.75 -14.21
CA ARG A 142 -0.39 -12.69 -15.04
C ARG A 142 -0.36 -12.35 -16.52
N LYS A 143 -0.44 -11.07 -16.88
CA LYS A 143 -0.27 -10.60 -18.27
C LYS A 143 1.12 -10.96 -18.81
N ALA A 144 2.17 -10.80 -17.99
CA ALA A 144 3.53 -11.21 -18.37
C ALA A 144 3.61 -12.72 -18.64
N ASP A 145 3.06 -13.56 -17.75
CA ASP A 145 3.02 -15.01 -17.94
C ASP A 145 2.32 -15.41 -19.26
N ILE A 146 1.20 -14.74 -19.59
CA ILE A 146 0.46 -15.00 -20.83
C ILE A 146 1.31 -14.67 -22.06
N LEU A 147 2.06 -13.57 -22.05
CA LEU A 147 2.98 -13.23 -23.14
C LEU A 147 4.14 -14.24 -23.26
N ILE A 148 4.69 -14.73 -22.14
CA ILE A 148 5.67 -15.82 -22.15
C ILE A 148 5.10 -17.07 -22.83
N GLU A 149 3.90 -17.50 -22.44
CA GLU A 149 3.27 -18.68 -23.01
C GLU A 149 2.91 -18.50 -24.49
N LYS A 150 2.49 -17.30 -24.89
CA LYS A 150 2.27 -16.97 -26.31
C LYS A 150 3.57 -17.00 -27.11
N GLY A 151 4.64 -16.42 -26.58
CA GLY A 151 5.96 -16.44 -27.21
C GLY A 151 6.50 -17.85 -27.42
N LYS A 152 6.32 -18.76 -26.45
CA LYS A 152 6.71 -20.18 -26.57
C LYS A 152 5.93 -20.96 -27.64
N ARG A 153 4.72 -20.53 -27.99
CA ARG A 153 3.84 -21.19 -28.97
C ARG A 153 4.00 -20.65 -30.39
N LYS A 154 4.66 -19.51 -30.56
CA LYS A 154 5.08 -18.99 -31.87
C LYS A 154 6.41 -19.60 -32.26
#